data_AF-A0A6M0ISW6-F1
#
_entry.id   AF-A0A6M0ISW6-F1
#
_cell.length_a   1.000
_cell.length_b   1.000
_cell.length_c   1.000
_cell.angle_alpha   90.00
_cell.angle_beta   90.00
_cell.angle_gamma   90.00
#
_symmetry.space_group_name_H-M   'P 1'
#
loop_
_entity.id
_entity.type
_entity.pdbx_description
1 polymer ?
#
loop_
_entity_poly.entity_id
_entity_poly.type
_entity_poly.pdbx_seq_one_letter_code
_entity_poly.pdbx_strand_id
1 'polypeptide(L)'
;MASLPSGVRRVYNSLYKRRVTSGNSYTPTPTQIKEYFDSQGFNVENITDEQFNQAVNHFSKGELSLTTQQESTLLESQSVAEVSPVVETGVLNQDDMNESDNIPEFGLVLTEQQLKDIVTTKAVEMSLQLSTSDIEYVAGQIDSIDTTLDDVLTQTENLLCAYADHKKQEGIQKIDAMFGRVYNHVQSNNEDTSQYISRGLQQFGRDVEQSQQDFKSSVFNTLERLKVSSNSA
;
A
#
# COMPACT_ATOMS: atom_id res chain seq x y z
N MET A 1 -3.56 -20.88 31.63
CA MET A 1 -3.66 -20.00 30.45
C MET A 1 -2.82 -18.76 30.73
N ALA A 2 -1.77 -18.50 29.93
CA ALA A 2 -0.88 -17.37 30.17
C ALA A 2 -1.64 -16.05 29.95
N SER A 3 -1.73 -15.23 30.99
CA SER A 3 -2.31 -13.89 30.90
C SER A 3 -1.39 -13.01 30.06
N LEU A 4 -1.87 -12.50 28.93
CA LEU A 4 -1.13 -11.54 28.12
C LEU A 4 -1.06 -10.19 28.85
N PRO A 5 0.09 -9.49 28.82
CA PRO A 5 0.20 -8.13 29.33
C PRO A 5 -0.83 -7.20 28.68
N SER A 6 -1.34 -6.24 29.46
CA SER A 6 -2.43 -5.33 29.07
C SER A 6 -2.12 -4.55 27.79
N GLY A 7 -0.87 -4.07 27.62
CA GLY A 7 -0.42 -3.32 26.45
C GLY A 7 -0.40 -4.18 25.19
N VAL A 8 0.13 -5.41 25.28
CA VAL A 8 0.16 -6.38 24.17
C VAL A 8 -1.26 -6.70 23.72
N ARG A 9 -2.15 -6.94 24.67
CA ARG A 9 -3.57 -7.24 24.40
C ARG A 9 -4.28 -6.07 23.74
N ARG A 10 -3.98 -4.84 24.15
CA ARG A 10 -4.56 -3.61 23.59
C ARG A 10 -4.18 -3.44 22.11
N VAL A 11 -2.89 -3.57 21.79
CA VAL A 11 -2.39 -3.47 20.40
C VAL A 11 -2.88 -4.63 19.53
N TYR A 12 -2.81 -5.87 20.04
CA TYR A 12 -3.27 -7.05 19.32
C TYR A 12 -4.75 -6.95 18.95
N ASN A 13 -5.61 -6.56 19.89
CA ASN A 13 -7.06 -6.40 19.64
C ASN A 13 -7.35 -5.26 18.65
N SER A 14 -6.57 -4.18 18.67
CA SER A 14 -6.68 -3.07 17.72
C SER A 14 -6.40 -3.53 16.29
N LEU A 15 -5.31 -4.26 16.10
CA LEU A 15 -4.90 -4.78 14.79
C LEU A 15 -5.85 -5.88 14.29
N TYR A 16 -6.32 -6.75 15.20
CA TYR A 16 -7.29 -7.80 14.87
C TYR A 16 -8.66 -7.22 14.47
N LYS A 17 -9.16 -6.19 15.17
CA LYS A 17 -10.40 -5.50 14.77
C LYS A 17 -10.26 -4.81 13.42
N ARG A 18 -9.09 -4.24 13.11
CA ARG A 18 -8.81 -3.68 11.78
C ARG A 18 -8.93 -4.75 10.69
N ARG A 19 -8.37 -5.94 10.92
CA ARG A 19 -8.44 -7.09 9.98
C ARG A 19 -9.87 -7.43 9.54
N VAL A 20 -10.80 -7.46 10.49
CA VAL A 20 -12.22 -7.82 10.23
C VAL A 20 -12.91 -6.77 9.37
N THR A 21 -12.46 -5.52 9.42
CA THR A 21 -13.09 -4.39 8.72
C THR A 21 -12.37 -4.00 7.41
N SER A 22 -11.07 -4.28 7.28
CA SER A 22 -10.23 -3.77 6.18
C SER A 22 -9.54 -4.83 5.32
N GLY A 23 -9.74 -6.13 5.57
CA GLY A 23 -9.24 -7.19 4.68
C GLY A 23 -7.70 -7.38 4.64
N ASN A 24 -6.92 -6.68 5.46
CA ASN A 24 -5.46 -6.88 5.53
C ASN A 24 -5.10 -8.29 6.03
N SER A 25 -4.07 -8.90 5.42
CA SER A 25 -3.72 -10.30 5.64
C SER A 25 -2.82 -10.56 6.86
N TYR A 26 -2.12 -9.54 7.36
CA TYR A 26 -1.15 -9.70 8.45
C TYR A 26 -1.68 -9.19 9.80
N THR A 27 -1.75 -10.10 10.78
CA THR A 27 -1.95 -9.76 12.19
C THR A 27 -0.74 -10.27 12.99
N PRO A 28 0.08 -9.40 13.58
CA PRO A 28 1.22 -9.84 14.37
C PRO A 28 0.77 -10.65 15.58
N THR A 29 1.54 -11.67 15.92
CA THR A 29 1.30 -12.50 17.09
C THR A 29 1.57 -11.71 18.38
N PRO A 30 0.95 -12.10 19.52
CA PRO A 30 1.23 -11.47 20.80
C PRO A 30 2.72 -11.47 21.20
N THR A 31 3.47 -12.48 20.75
CA THR A 31 4.93 -12.59 20.98
C THR A 31 5.69 -11.49 20.23
N GLN A 32 5.38 -11.26 18.95
CA GLN A 32 6.03 -10.22 18.14
C GLN A 32 5.77 -8.80 18.69
N ILE A 33 4.54 -8.55 19.19
CA ILE A 33 4.21 -7.28 19.83
C ILE A 33 5.00 -7.09 21.13
N LYS A 34 5.17 -8.18 21.91
CA LYS A 34 5.96 -8.15 23.14
C LYS A 34 7.44 -7.87 22.85
N GLU A 35 8.03 -8.56 21.88
CA GLU A 35 9.42 -8.34 21.45
C GLU A 35 9.66 -6.90 20.98
N TYR A 36 8.70 -6.33 20.25
CA TYR A 36 8.77 -4.92 19.86
C TYR A 36 8.75 -3.99 21.08
N PHE A 37 7.87 -4.23 22.06
CA PHE A 37 7.85 -3.44 23.29
C PHE A 37 9.14 -3.57 24.09
N ASP A 38 9.69 -4.77 24.20
CA ASP A 38 10.96 -5.02 24.88
C ASP A 38 12.11 -4.29 24.15
N SER A 39 12.10 -4.26 22.80
CA SER A 39 13.11 -3.55 21.99
C SER A 39 13.06 -2.02 22.10
N GLN A 40 11.86 -1.46 22.32
CA GLN A 40 11.65 -0.01 22.46
C GLN A 40 11.72 0.45 23.92
N GLY A 41 11.90 -0.48 24.87
CA GLY A 41 11.88 -0.20 26.30
C GLY A 41 10.49 0.22 26.82
N PHE A 42 9.41 -0.21 26.17
CA PHE A 42 8.05 0.13 26.58
C PHE A 42 7.60 -0.75 27.75
N ASN A 43 6.87 -0.15 28.68
CA ASN A 43 6.26 -0.91 29.77
C ASN A 43 5.03 -1.66 29.25
N VAL A 44 5.17 -2.97 29.08
CA VAL A 44 4.16 -3.90 28.59
C VAL A 44 2.83 -3.88 29.37
N GLU A 45 2.85 -3.45 30.63
CA GLU A 45 1.68 -3.39 31.51
C GLU A 45 0.99 -2.02 31.55
N ASN A 46 1.68 -0.97 31.10
CA ASN A 46 1.15 0.39 31.13
C ASN A 46 1.72 1.23 29.98
N ILE A 47 1.18 1.00 28.78
CA ILE A 47 1.56 1.74 27.56
C ILE A 47 0.81 3.06 27.48
N THR A 48 1.51 4.14 27.13
CA THR A 48 0.87 5.43 26.82
C THR A 48 0.18 5.37 25.46
N ASP A 49 -0.68 6.36 25.17
CA ASP A 49 -1.37 6.43 23.90
C ASP A 49 -0.40 6.74 22.74
N GLU A 50 0.69 7.49 22.96
CA GLU A 50 1.74 7.64 21.95
C GLU A 50 2.45 6.33 21.64
N GLN A 51 2.82 5.55 22.67
CA GLN A 51 3.48 4.25 22.52
C GLN A 51 2.57 3.24 21.83
N PHE A 52 1.27 3.26 22.17
CA PHE A 52 0.25 2.47 21.50
C PHE A 52 0.16 2.83 20.01
N ASN A 53 0.07 4.11 19.67
CA ASN A 53 -0.01 4.57 18.28
C ASN A 53 1.28 4.27 17.50
N GLN A 54 2.45 4.37 18.12
CA GLN A 54 3.73 3.99 17.51
C GLN A 54 3.75 2.49 17.19
N ALA A 55 3.32 1.65 18.11
CA ALA A 55 3.27 0.21 17.91
C ALA A 55 2.26 -0.20 16.83
N VAL A 56 1.06 0.37 16.87
CA VAL A 56 0.05 0.16 15.83
C VAL A 56 0.58 0.62 14.49
N ASN A 57 1.27 1.77 14.40
CA ASN A 57 1.88 2.24 13.17
C ASN A 57 3.03 1.36 12.70
N HIS A 58 3.90 0.87 13.59
CA HIS A 58 4.99 -0.04 13.25
C HIS A 58 4.45 -1.32 12.61
N PHE A 59 3.47 -1.96 13.24
CA PHE A 59 2.86 -3.18 12.69
C PHE A 59 1.85 -2.92 11.56
N SER A 60 1.41 -1.67 11.36
CA SER A 60 0.63 -1.27 10.18
C SER A 60 1.51 -0.85 9.00
N LYS A 61 2.77 -0.44 9.23
CA LYS A 61 3.75 0.00 8.21
C LYS A 61 4.86 -1.02 7.95
N GLY A 62 4.87 -2.14 8.68
CA GLY A 62 5.89 -3.19 8.62
C GLY A 62 5.93 -4.01 7.32
N GLU A 63 5.62 -3.39 6.18
CA GLU A 63 6.12 -3.83 4.88
C GLU A 63 7.46 -3.17 4.51
N LEU A 64 7.93 -2.11 5.20
CA LEU A 64 9.24 -1.50 4.91
C LEU A 64 10.01 -1.15 6.19
N SER A 65 11.01 -1.97 6.53
CA SER A 65 12.24 -1.53 7.19
C SER A 65 13.32 -2.59 7.02
N LEU A 66 13.87 -2.65 5.81
CA LEU A 66 15.30 -2.91 5.63
C LEU A 66 15.93 -1.55 5.30
N THR A 67 16.86 -1.16 6.16
CA THR A 67 17.55 0.12 6.18
C THR A 67 18.37 0.33 4.91
N THR A 68 18.10 1.38 4.15
CA THR A 68 19.09 1.93 3.21
C THR A 68 19.19 3.44 3.42
N GLN A 69 20.32 3.86 3.96
CA GLN A 69 20.77 5.24 4.05
C GLN A 69 21.09 5.78 2.65
N GLN A 70 20.69 7.04 2.40
CA GLN A 70 21.31 8.02 1.47
C GLN A 70 21.35 7.60 -0.02
N GLU A 71 21.19 8.44 -1.04
CA GLU A 71 21.43 9.86 -1.21
C GLU A 71 20.68 10.33 -2.48
N SER A 72 20.37 11.61 -2.54
CA SER A 72 19.64 12.28 -3.63
C SER A 72 20.50 12.50 -4.87
N THR A 73 19.90 12.44 -6.08
CA THR A 73 19.97 13.40 -7.21
C THR A 73 19.25 12.79 -8.42
N LEU A 74 18.12 13.33 -8.90
CA LEU A 74 17.95 14.42 -9.88
C LEU A 74 18.38 14.09 -11.33
N LEU A 75 17.42 14.35 -12.24
CA LEU A 75 17.48 14.55 -13.70
C LEU A 75 17.29 13.31 -14.59
N GLU A 76 16.76 13.36 -15.81
CA GLU A 76 15.74 14.16 -16.54
C GLU A 76 15.84 13.67 -17.99
N SER A 77 14.71 13.24 -18.57
CA SER A 77 14.35 13.28 -20.01
C SER A 77 15.03 12.40 -21.09
N GLN A 78 14.11 11.77 -21.87
CA GLN A 78 14.13 11.54 -23.34
C GLN A 78 15.10 10.45 -23.87
N SER A 79 14.79 9.60 -24.86
CA SER A 79 13.69 9.50 -25.83
C SER A 79 13.67 8.11 -26.48
N VAL A 80 12.50 7.75 -26.99
CA VAL A 80 12.09 6.53 -27.72
C VAL A 80 13.01 6.13 -28.88
N ALA A 81 13.37 4.84 -28.95
CA ALA A 81 13.58 4.13 -30.22
C ALA A 81 13.20 2.64 -30.05
N GLU A 82 12.09 2.24 -30.70
CA GLU A 82 11.72 0.85 -30.95
C GLU A 82 12.77 0.15 -31.83
N VAL A 83 13.30 -1.00 -31.40
CA VAL A 83 13.65 -2.10 -32.32
C VAL A 83 13.50 -3.44 -31.57
N SER A 84 12.54 -4.27 -31.99
CA SER A 84 12.38 -5.67 -31.59
C SER A 84 13.18 -6.62 -32.52
N PRO A 85 13.16 -7.96 -32.34
CA PRO A 85 14.25 -8.71 -31.74
C PRO A 85 14.94 -9.66 -32.74
N VAL A 86 16.21 -10.00 -32.53
CA VAL A 86 16.84 -11.17 -33.17
C VAL A 86 17.37 -12.10 -32.10
N VAL A 87 16.74 -13.26 -32.06
CA VAL A 87 17.12 -14.44 -31.28
C VAL A 87 18.38 -15.03 -31.94
N GLU A 88 19.50 -15.07 -31.21
CA GLU A 88 20.62 -15.94 -31.58
C GLU A 88 21.15 -16.65 -30.34
N THR A 89 20.66 -17.88 -30.17
CA THR A 89 21.15 -18.89 -29.23
C THR A 89 22.61 -19.24 -29.55
N GLY A 90 23.55 -18.66 -28.80
CA GLY A 90 24.96 -19.05 -28.78
C GLY A 90 25.21 -20.20 -27.82
N VAL A 91 25.23 -21.43 -28.33
CA VAL A 91 25.77 -22.62 -27.67
C VAL A 91 27.29 -22.47 -27.59
N LEU A 92 27.87 -22.42 -26.39
CA LEU A 92 29.32 -22.48 -26.20
C LEU A 92 29.78 -23.94 -26.09
N ASN A 93 30.60 -24.35 -27.05
CA ASN A 93 31.24 -25.66 -27.13
C ASN A 93 32.22 -25.88 -25.97
N GLN A 94 32.06 -27.01 -25.28
CA GLN A 94 33.12 -27.70 -24.53
C GLN A 94 34.02 -28.45 -25.53
N ASP A 95 35.33 -28.26 -25.41
CA ASP A 95 36.39 -29.29 -25.47
C ASP A 95 37.71 -28.64 -25.90
N ASP A 96 38.68 -28.53 -24.98
CA ASP A 96 39.90 -29.34 -25.06
C ASP A 96 40.80 -29.11 -23.84
N MET A 97 41.29 -30.21 -23.27
CA MET A 97 42.22 -30.24 -22.14
C MET A 97 43.64 -29.85 -22.56
N ASN A 98 44.36 -29.08 -21.73
CA ASN A 98 45.77 -29.33 -21.47
C ASN A 98 46.22 -28.73 -20.12
N GLU A 99 46.95 -29.53 -19.34
CA GLU A 99 47.54 -29.20 -18.04
C GLU A 99 48.56 -28.05 -18.12
N SER A 100 48.45 -27.06 -17.22
CA SER A 100 49.62 -26.46 -16.56
C SER A 100 49.18 -25.63 -15.35
N ASP A 101 49.95 -25.78 -14.26
CA ASP A 101 49.86 -25.12 -12.96
C ASP A 101 49.57 -23.61 -12.95
N ASN A 102 48.85 -23.18 -11.90
CA ASN A 102 48.61 -21.80 -11.45
C ASN A 102 47.89 -20.88 -12.45
N ILE A 103 46.56 -20.96 -12.50
CA ILE A 103 45.72 -19.88 -13.01
C ILE A 103 45.55 -18.89 -11.84
N PRO A 104 46.07 -17.66 -11.91
CA PRO A 104 45.62 -16.61 -10.99
C PRO A 104 44.13 -16.43 -11.26
N GLU A 105 43.31 -16.46 -10.22
CA GLU A 105 41.89 -16.14 -10.25
C GLU A 105 41.72 -14.73 -10.85
N PHE A 106 41.61 -14.66 -12.17
CA PHE A 106 41.44 -13.40 -12.89
C PHE A 106 39.97 -13.04 -12.75
N GLY A 107 39.70 -11.93 -12.05
CA GLY A 107 38.37 -11.36 -11.93
C GLY A 107 37.68 -11.19 -13.28
N LEU A 108 36.41 -11.58 -13.35
CA LEU A 108 35.61 -11.49 -14.56
C LEU A 108 35.08 -10.06 -14.74
N VAL A 109 35.83 -9.20 -15.43
CA VAL A 109 35.34 -7.83 -15.74
C VAL A 109 34.31 -7.90 -16.88
N LEU A 110 33.03 -7.84 -16.53
CA LEU A 110 31.92 -7.77 -17.50
C LEU A 110 31.64 -6.33 -17.91
N THR A 111 31.33 -6.13 -19.19
CA THR A 111 30.84 -4.85 -19.69
C THR A 111 29.41 -4.58 -19.24
N GLU A 112 29.03 -3.29 -19.18
CA GLU A 112 27.67 -2.88 -18.81
C GLU A 112 26.60 -3.54 -19.72
N GLN A 113 26.89 -3.71 -21.01
CA GLN A 113 25.98 -4.38 -21.94
C GLN A 113 25.80 -5.87 -21.61
N GLN A 114 26.89 -6.57 -21.27
CA GLN A 114 26.82 -7.98 -20.88
C GLN A 114 26.02 -8.17 -19.58
N LEU A 115 26.14 -7.24 -18.63
CA LEU A 115 25.32 -7.24 -17.41
C LEU A 115 23.84 -7.04 -17.74
N LYS A 116 23.49 -6.10 -18.62
CA LYS A 116 22.10 -5.90 -19.08
C LYS A 116 21.55 -7.14 -19.77
N ASP A 117 22.35 -7.83 -20.59
CA ASP A 117 21.94 -9.05 -21.29
C ASP A 117 21.73 -10.24 -20.32
N ILE A 118 22.60 -10.36 -19.30
CA ILE A 118 22.45 -11.35 -18.21
C ILE A 118 21.17 -11.09 -17.42
N VAL A 119 20.93 -9.84 -17.00
CA VAL A 119 19.71 -9.43 -16.30
C VAL A 119 18.47 -9.72 -17.15
N THR A 120 18.52 -9.42 -18.44
CA THR A 120 17.40 -9.66 -19.38
C THR A 120 17.10 -11.14 -19.50
N THR A 121 18.11 -11.97 -19.76
CA THR A 121 17.96 -13.42 -19.89
C THR A 121 17.41 -14.03 -18.60
N LYS A 122 17.97 -13.67 -17.45
CA LYS A 122 17.54 -14.19 -16.16
C LYS A 122 16.13 -13.72 -15.77
N ALA A 123 15.76 -12.49 -16.09
CA ALA A 123 14.40 -11.99 -15.89
C ALA A 123 13.37 -12.79 -16.72
N VAL A 124 13.69 -13.10 -17.98
CA VAL A 124 12.83 -13.94 -18.83
C VAL A 124 12.68 -15.35 -18.26
N GLU A 125 13.77 -15.96 -17.77
CA GLU A 125 13.73 -17.27 -17.09
C GLU A 125 12.82 -17.25 -15.86
N MET A 126 12.83 -16.15 -15.10
CA MET A 126 11.97 -15.93 -13.93
C MET A 126 10.55 -15.47 -14.29
N SER A 127 10.20 -15.38 -15.58
CA SER A 127 8.92 -14.84 -16.07
C SER A 127 8.63 -13.40 -15.61
N LEU A 128 9.69 -12.62 -15.38
CA LEU A 128 9.61 -11.20 -15.03
C LEU A 128 9.66 -10.36 -16.31
N GLN A 129 8.62 -9.56 -16.54
CA GLN A 129 8.62 -8.58 -17.61
C GLN A 129 9.16 -7.26 -17.09
N LEU A 130 10.41 -6.97 -17.41
CA LEU A 130 11.09 -5.74 -17.02
C LEU A 130 11.04 -4.69 -18.13
N SER A 131 10.95 -3.43 -17.76
CA SER A 131 11.20 -2.33 -18.69
C SER A 131 12.70 -2.10 -18.87
N THR A 132 13.10 -1.40 -19.93
CA THR A 132 14.50 -1.07 -20.18
C THR A 132 15.14 -0.37 -18.98
N SER A 133 14.44 0.58 -18.35
CA SER A 133 14.94 1.27 -17.16
C SER A 133 15.15 0.35 -15.95
N ASP A 134 14.33 -0.69 -15.82
CA ASP A 134 14.43 -1.63 -14.69
C ASP A 134 15.63 -2.57 -14.88
N ILE A 135 15.89 -2.96 -16.13
CA ILE A 135 17.08 -3.74 -16.50
C ILE A 135 18.35 -2.92 -16.21
N GLU A 136 18.36 -1.64 -16.57
CA GLU A 136 19.48 -0.74 -16.28
C GLU A 136 19.69 -0.54 -14.78
N TYR A 137 18.60 -0.38 -14.03
CA TYR A 137 18.65 -0.25 -12.58
C TYR A 137 19.25 -1.50 -11.94
N VAL A 138 18.76 -2.70 -12.29
CA VAL A 138 19.27 -3.96 -11.72
C VAL A 138 20.72 -4.21 -12.15
N ALA A 139 21.06 -3.99 -13.42
CA ALA A 139 22.41 -4.15 -13.92
C ALA A 139 23.41 -3.22 -13.22
N GLY A 140 23.00 -1.99 -12.91
CA GLY A 140 23.83 -1.02 -12.17
C GLY A 140 24.04 -1.34 -10.69
N GLN A 141 23.36 -2.35 -10.14
CA GLN A 141 23.54 -2.83 -8.76
C GLN A 141 24.43 -4.10 -8.68
N ILE A 142 24.83 -4.66 -9.81
CA ILE A 142 25.71 -5.84 -9.87
C ILE A 142 27.16 -5.37 -9.76
N ASP A 143 27.90 -5.97 -8.83
CA ASP A 143 29.34 -5.74 -8.70
C ASP A 143 30.06 -6.91 -9.38
N SER A 144 30.67 -6.65 -10.52
CA SER A 144 31.37 -7.64 -11.32
C SER A 144 32.89 -7.67 -11.08
N ILE A 145 33.41 -6.83 -10.20
CA ILE A 145 34.85 -6.73 -9.96
C ILE A 145 35.31 -7.93 -9.11
N ASP A 146 36.26 -8.70 -9.64
CA ASP A 146 36.87 -9.86 -8.96
C ASP A 146 35.90 -10.99 -8.55
N THR A 147 34.74 -11.08 -9.20
CA THR A 147 33.73 -12.14 -8.98
C THR A 147 33.74 -13.20 -10.08
N THR A 148 33.22 -14.40 -9.79
CA THR A 148 32.99 -15.43 -10.82
C THR A 148 31.67 -15.20 -11.55
N LEU A 149 31.49 -15.82 -12.73
CA LEU A 149 30.21 -15.74 -13.46
C LEU A 149 29.03 -16.29 -12.64
N ASP A 150 29.27 -17.34 -11.85
CA ASP A 150 28.23 -17.95 -11.00
C ASP A 150 27.80 -17.01 -9.87
N ASP A 151 28.75 -16.23 -9.32
CA ASP A 151 28.47 -15.18 -8.34
C ASP A 151 27.64 -14.06 -8.97
N VAL A 152 27.97 -13.63 -10.19
CA VAL A 152 27.21 -12.60 -10.93
C VAL A 152 25.78 -13.07 -11.23
N LEU A 153 25.60 -14.32 -11.65
CA LEU A 153 24.27 -14.90 -11.90
C LEU A 153 23.46 -14.99 -10.61
N THR A 154 24.08 -15.39 -9.50
CA THR A 154 23.45 -15.45 -8.18
C THR A 154 23.07 -14.05 -7.68
N GLN A 155 23.95 -13.06 -7.85
CA GLN A 155 23.68 -11.67 -7.49
C GLN A 155 22.53 -11.10 -8.33
N THR A 156 22.51 -11.39 -9.63
CA THR A 156 21.43 -11.00 -10.54
C THR A 156 20.09 -11.58 -10.10
N GLU A 157 20.05 -12.88 -9.78
CA GLU A 157 18.83 -13.54 -9.31
C GLU A 157 18.30 -12.93 -8.00
N ASN A 158 19.20 -12.67 -7.05
CA ASN A 158 18.85 -12.03 -5.77
C ASN A 158 18.31 -10.62 -5.98
N LEU A 159 18.93 -9.82 -6.85
CA LEU A 159 18.46 -8.47 -7.17
C LEU A 159 17.12 -8.48 -7.89
N LEU A 160 16.90 -9.42 -8.80
CA LEU A 160 15.61 -9.60 -9.48
C LEU A 160 14.50 -10.00 -8.50
N CYS A 161 14.78 -10.89 -7.55
CA CYS A 161 13.85 -11.25 -6.47
C CYS A 161 13.52 -10.03 -5.61
N ALA A 162 14.54 -9.30 -5.14
CA ALA A 162 14.36 -8.11 -4.32
C ALA A 162 13.57 -7.01 -5.06
N TYR A 163 13.84 -6.84 -6.36
CA TYR A 163 13.10 -5.91 -7.21
C TYR A 163 11.63 -6.30 -7.39
N ALA A 164 11.36 -7.59 -7.64
CA ALA A 164 9.99 -8.11 -7.76
C ALA A 164 9.20 -7.92 -6.44
N ASP A 165 9.83 -8.19 -5.30
CA ASP A 165 9.23 -7.96 -3.98
C ASP A 165 8.95 -6.48 -3.72
N HIS A 166 9.88 -5.59 -4.08
CA HIS A 166 9.69 -4.16 -3.97
C HIS A 166 8.50 -3.68 -4.84
N LYS A 167 8.41 -4.15 -6.09
CA LYS A 167 7.29 -3.79 -6.98
C LYS A 167 5.94 -4.32 -6.49
N LYS A 168 5.93 -5.51 -5.89
CA LYS A 168 4.75 -6.05 -5.22
C LYS A 168 4.32 -5.15 -4.05
N GLN A 169 5.24 -4.76 -3.18
CA GLN A 169 4.94 -3.84 -2.05
C GLN A 169 4.45 -2.47 -2.54
N GLU A 170 5.09 -1.91 -3.57
CA GLU A 170 4.64 -0.66 -4.20
C GLU A 170 3.19 -0.78 -4.71
N GLY A 171 2.85 -1.94 -5.32
CA GLY A 171 1.50 -2.26 -5.75
C GLY A 171 0.50 -2.33 -4.60
N ILE A 172 0.84 -3.04 -3.52
CA ILE A 172 0.00 -3.16 -2.32
C ILE A 172 -0.28 -1.77 -1.72
N GLN A 173 0.75 -0.93 -1.56
CA GLN A 173 0.59 0.42 -1.02
C GLN A 173 -0.33 1.30 -1.88
N LYS A 174 -0.23 1.21 -3.21
CA LYS A 174 -1.12 1.94 -4.12
C LYS A 174 -2.57 1.48 -4.01
N ILE A 175 -2.78 0.16 -3.88
CA ILE A 175 -4.10 -0.44 -3.68
C ILE A 175 -4.70 0.03 -2.35
N ASP A 176 -3.93 0.00 -1.26
CA ASP A 176 -4.37 0.48 0.06
C ASP A 176 -4.73 1.97 0.05
N ALA A 177 -3.91 2.80 -0.61
CA ALA A 177 -4.19 4.21 -0.79
C ALA A 177 -5.47 4.44 -1.62
N MET A 178 -5.75 3.57 -2.60
CA MET A 178 -7.00 3.62 -3.36
C MET A 178 -8.20 3.25 -2.47
N PHE A 179 -8.12 2.17 -1.69
CA PHE A 179 -9.17 1.79 -0.76
C PHE A 179 -9.46 2.89 0.27
N GLY A 180 -8.42 3.52 0.82
CA GLY A 180 -8.58 4.65 1.73
C GLY A 180 -9.33 5.83 1.10
N ARG A 181 -9.00 6.18 -0.15
CA ARG A 181 -9.70 7.25 -0.89
C ARG A 181 -11.17 6.92 -1.14
N VAL A 182 -11.47 5.69 -1.58
CA VAL A 182 -12.86 5.25 -1.83
C VAL A 182 -13.67 5.24 -0.53
N TYR A 183 -13.09 4.70 0.54
CA TYR A 183 -13.74 4.67 1.85
C TYR A 183 -14.07 6.08 2.34
N ASN A 184 -13.10 6.99 2.32
CA ASN A 184 -13.30 8.38 2.74
C ASN A 184 -14.35 9.10 1.88
N HIS A 185 -14.35 8.85 0.56
CA HIS A 185 -15.35 9.42 -0.33
C HIS A 185 -16.77 8.93 -0.03
N VAL A 186 -16.94 7.62 0.17
CA VAL A 186 -18.24 7.03 0.54
C VAL A 186 -18.71 7.52 1.90
N GLN A 187 -17.80 7.61 2.88
CA GLN A 187 -18.12 8.12 4.20
C GLN A 187 -18.57 9.59 4.14
N SER A 188 -17.79 10.46 3.48
CA SER A 188 -18.13 11.87 3.29
C SER A 188 -19.49 12.02 2.60
N ASN A 189 -19.73 11.26 1.52
CA ASN A 189 -20.98 11.32 0.80
C ASN A 189 -22.17 10.86 1.65
N ASN A 190 -21.98 9.85 2.50
CA ASN A 190 -23.02 9.39 3.42
C ASN A 190 -23.31 10.42 4.53
N GLU A 191 -22.27 11.06 5.07
CA GLU A 191 -22.42 12.16 6.03
C GLU A 191 -23.16 13.35 5.42
N ASP A 192 -22.79 13.77 4.20
CA ASP A 192 -23.45 14.85 3.45
C ASP A 192 -24.91 14.49 3.13
N THR A 193 -25.16 13.26 2.67
CA THR A 193 -26.51 12.76 2.39
C THR A 193 -27.36 12.74 3.65
N SER A 194 -26.82 12.27 4.77
CA SER A 194 -27.52 12.23 6.06
C SER A 194 -27.88 13.64 6.55
N GLN A 195 -26.97 14.60 6.39
CA GLN A 195 -27.24 16.01 6.70
C GLN A 195 -28.33 16.59 5.79
N TYR A 196 -28.27 16.30 4.48
CA TYR A 196 -29.27 16.77 3.53
C TYR A 196 -30.66 16.21 3.83
N ILE A 197 -30.77 14.91 4.10
CA ILE A 197 -32.01 14.26 4.53
C ILE A 197 -32.53 14.89 5.82
N SER A 198 -31.66 15.12 6.81
CA SER A 198 -32.05 15.73 8.08
C SER A 198 -32.62 17.13 7.89
N ARG A 199 -31.97 17.97 7.06
CA ARG A 199 -32.48 19.31 6.71
C ARG A 199 -33.82 19.22 5.95
N GLY A 200 -33.95 18.29 5.02
CA GLY A 200 -35.19 18.05 4.27
C GLY A 200 -36.35 17.64 5.17
N LEU A 201 -36.12 16.73 6.11
CA LEU A 201 -37.14 16.30 7.09
C LEU A 201 -37.56 17.43 8.03
N GLN A 202 -36.61 18.25 8.50
CA GLN A 202 -36.92 19.43 9.30
C GLN A 202 -37.75 20.46 8.51
N GLN A 203 -37.40 20.69 7.25
CA GLN A 203 -38.17 21.58 6.38
C GLN A 203 -39.58 21.05 6.17
N PHE A 204 -39.71 19.77 5.81
CA PHE A 204 -41.00 19.13 5.63
C PHE A 204 -41.88 19.21 6.88
N GLY A 205 -41.30 18.99 8.07
CA GLY A 205 -42.01 19.15 9.34
C GLY A 205 -42.58 20.56 9.51
N ARG A 206 -41.78 21.60 9.24
CA ARG A 206 -42.24 23.00 9.28
C ARG A 206 -43.35 23.28 8.25
N ASP A 207 -43.23 22.75 7.05
CA ASP A 207 -44.22 22.94 5.99
C ASP A 207 -45.56 22.26 6.34
N VAL A 208 -45.52 21.09 6.98
CA VAL A 208 -46.72 20.40 7.49
C VAL A 208 -47.39 21.21 8.60
N GLU A 209 -46.64 21.74 9.55
CA GLU A 209 -47.18 22.59 10.63
C GLU A 209 -47.83 23.86 10.06
N GLN A 210 -47.17 24.52 9.12
CA GLN A 210 -47.73 25.69 8.43
C GLN A 210 -49.00 25.33 7.67
N SER A 211 -48.99 24.24 6.90
CA SER A 211 -50.16 23.76 6.16
C SER A 211 -51.36 23.48 7.08
N GLN A 212 -51.12 22.92 8.27
CA GLN A 212 -52.18 22.72 9.27
C GLN A 212 -52.73 24.05 9.82
N GLN A 213 -51.87 25.04 10.07
CA GLN A 213 -52.31 26.37 10.50
C GLN A 213 -53.13 27.07 9.41
N ASP A 214 -52.69 26.99 8.16
CA ASP A 214 -53.38 27.57 7.00
C ASP A 214 -54.74 26.91 6.79
N PHE A 215 -54.80 25.56 6.88
CA PHE A 215 -56.04 24.81 6.80
C PHE A 215 -57.03 25.20 7.90
N LYS A 216 -56.58 25.24 9.16
CA LYS A 216 -57.41 25.68 10.29
C LYS A 216 -57.95 27.08 10.06
N SER A 217 -57.09 28.02 9.67
CA SER A 217 -57.46 29.41 9.39
C SER A 217 -58.49 29.50 8.26
N SER A 218 -58.31 28.71 7.19
CA SER A 218 -59.26 28.63 6.06
C SER A 218 -60.63 28.10 6.50
N VAL A 219 -60.67 27.04 7.32
CA VAL A 219 -61.91 26.48 7.86
C VAL A 219 -62.61 27.48 8.78
N PHE A 220 -61.89 28.12 9.70
CA PHE A 220 -62.46 29.16 10.59
C PHE A 220 -63.06 30.31 9.79
N ASN A 221 -62.33 30.85 8.82
CA ASN A 221 -62.81 31.93 7.96
C ASN A 221 -64.07 31.54 7.18
N THR A 222 -64.15 30.30 6.72
CA THR A 222 -65.32 29.79 6.01
C THR A 222 -66.52 29.63 6.95
N LEU A 223 -66.30 29.09 8.15
CA LEU A 223 -67.34 28.95 9.17
C LEU A 223 -67.87 30.31 9.65
N GLU A 224 -67.01 31.32 9.83
CA GLU A 224 -67.44 32.68 10.17
C GLU A 224 -68.31 33.29 9.08
N ARG A 225 -67.95 33.10 7.80
CA ARG A 225 -68.74 33.59 6.66
C ARG A 225 -70.09 32.88 6.53
N LEU A 226 -70.17 31.62 6.94
CA LEU A 226 -71.42 30.84 6.95
C LEU A 226 -72.29 31.16 8.17
N LYS A 227 -71.75 31.83 9.19
CA LYS A 227 -72.49 32.24 10.38
C LYS A 227 -73.44 33.37 9.99
N VAL A 228 -74.71 33.01 9.74
CA VAL A 228 -75.78 33.99 9.47
C VAL A 228 -75.97 34.85 10.71
N SER A 229 -76.00 36.19 10.54
CA SER A 229 -76.33 37.13 11.61
C SER A 229 -77.70 36.79 12.19
N SER A 230 -77.72 36.17 13.35
CA SER A 230 -78.92 36.01 14.17
C SER A 230 -79.21 37.34 14.87
N ASN A 231 -79.54 38.38 14.10
CA ASN A 231 -80.43 39.48 14.48
C ASN A 231 -80.58 40.50 13.34
N SER A 232 -81.78 40.56 12.79
CA SER A 232 -82.56 41.80 12.63
C SER A 232 -84.00 41.42 12.23
N ALA A 233 -84.80 41.11 13.24
CA ALA A 233 -86.26 41.27 13.24
C ALA A 233 -86.65 41.87 14.59
#